data_AF-K2AHA1-F1
#
_entry.id   AF-K2AHA1-F1
#
_cell.length_a   1.000
_cell.length_b   1.000
_cell.length_c   1.000
_cell.angle_alpha   90.00
_cell.angle_beta   90.00
_cell.angle_gamma   90.00
#
_symmetry.space_group_name_H-M   'P 1'
#
loop_
_entity.id
_entity.type
_entity.pdbx_description
1 polymer ?
#
loop_
_entity_poly.entity_id
_entity_poly.type
_entity_poly.pdbx_seq_one_letter_code
_entity_poly.pdbx_strand_id
1 'polypeptide(L)'
;MKESLGVAGFKAIEQLYSQIVEKDTAKALSTINEIYFDGYDLNQFAKDFLEFLRDQMLAAVKENDHAKTVLLVEMIDQFQWAYEIGRSAVIPQLPLEMAVIKI
;
A
#
# COMPACT_ATOMS: atom_id res chain seq x y z
N MET A 1 -15.42 5.22 -16.25
CA MET A 1 -14.60 4.01 -16.10
C MET A 1 -13.43 4.39 -15.22
N LYS A 2 -13.27 3.76 -14.05
CA LYS A 2 -12.07 3.94 -13.24
C LYS A 2 -10.98 3.12 -13.90
N GLU A 3 -10.17 3.78 -14.71
CA GLU A 3 -8.90 3.19 -15.12
C GLU A 3 -8.08 3.05 -13.82
N SER A 4 -8.12 1.86 -13.23
CA SER A 4 -7.00 1.38 -12.41
C SER A 4 -5.72 1.73 -13.17
N LEU A 5 -4.68 2.12 -12.45
CA LEU A 5 -3.41 2.73 -12.86
C LEU A 5 -2.64 2.09 -14.06
N GLY A 6 -3.26 1.15 -14.78
CA GLY A 6 -2.71 0.39 -15.86
C GLY A 6 -1.82 -0.73 -15.34
N VAL A 7 -1.07 -1.34 -16.26
CA VAL A 7 -0.09 -2.38 -15.92
C VAL A 7 1.00 -1.85 -14.98
N ALA A 8 1.31 -0.55 -15.05
CA ALA A 8 2.37 0.05 -14.25
C ALA A 8 1.99 0.18 -12.77
N GLY A 9 0.79 0.70 -12.45
CA GLY A 9 0.38 0.78 -11.05
C GLY A 9 0.07 -0.58 -10.42
N PHE A 10 -0.38 -1.56 -11.20
CA PHE A 10 -0.49 -2.94 -10.69
C PHE A 10 0.88 -3.50 -10.27
N LYS A 11 1.92 -3.28 -11.08
CA LYS A 11 3.30 -3.67 -10.70
C LYS A 11 3.78 -2.94 -9.45
N ALA A 12 3.48 -1.64 -9.31
CA ALA A 12 3.85 -0.87 -8.13
C ALA A 12 3.18 -1.40 -6.84
N ILE A 13 1.92 -1.85 -6.94
CA ILE A 13 1.18 -2.50 -5.85
C ILE A 13 1.88 -3.79 -5.42
N GLU A 14 2.20 -4.68 -6.36
CA GLU A 14 2.87 -5.95 -6.05
C GLU A 14 4.28 -5.72 -5.46
N GLN A 15 5.02 -4.76 -6.02
CA GLN A 15 6.34 -4.38 -5.55
C GLN A 15 6.29 -3.85 -4.11
N LEU A 16 5.41 -2.88 -3.83
CA LEU A 16 5.28 -2.32 -2.48
C LEU A 16 4.89 -3.41 -1.48
N TYR A 17 3.95 -4.28 -1.83
CA TYR A 17 3.57 -5.41 -0.98
C TYR A 17 4.76 -6.31 -0.66
N SER A 18 5.50 -6.74 -1.68
CA SER A 18 6.67 -7.62 -1.50
C SER A 18 7.74 -6.99 -0.61
N GLN A 19 8.03 -5.70 -0.79
CA GLN A 19 9.04 -4.98 -0.03
C GLN A 19 8.66 -4.84 1.45
N ILE A 20 7.37 -4.62 1.76
CA ILE A 20 6.90 -4.58 3.15
C ILE A 20 6.99 -5.96 3.79
N VAL A 21 6.58 -7.03 3.08
CA VAL A 21 6.68 -8.41 3.58
C VAL A 21 8.15 -8.81 3.82
N GLU A 22 9.06 -8.38 2.95
CA GLU A 22 10.50 -8.60 3.07
C GLU A 22 11.17 -7.69 4.13
N LYS A 23 10.41 -6.77 4.74
CA LYS A 23 10.90 -5.74 5.68
C LYS A 23 11.98 -4.83 5.08
N ASP A 24 11.96 -4.63 3.77
CA ASP A 24 12.85 -3.71 3.08
C ASP A 24 12.22 -2.31 3.03
N THR A 25 12.19 -1.66 4.20
CA THR A 25 11.61 -0.31 4.38
C THR A 25 12.22 0.71 3.42
N ALA A 26 13.53 0.63 3.14
CA ALA A 26 14.20 1.57 2.26
C ALA A 26 13.69 1.46 0.81
N LYS A 27 13.51 0.24 0.30
CA LYS A 27 12.91 0.04 -1.03
C LYS A 27 11.43 0.43 -1.05
N ALA A 28 10.67 0.08 -0.02
CA ALA A 28 9.26 0.48 0.07
C ALA A 28 9.08 2.01 0.02
N LEU A 29 9.92 2.76 0.73
CA LEU A 29 9.94 4.22 0.66
C LEU A 29 10.36 4.73 -0.73
N SER A 30 11.31 4.06 -1.38
CA SER A 30 11.71 4.40 -2.75
C SER A 30 10.55 4.23 -3.74
N THR A 31 9.81 3.12 -3.65
CA THR A 31 8.61 2.86 -4.46
C THR A 31 7.54 3.95 -4.28
N ILE A 32 7.26 4.37 -3.04
CA ILE A 32 6.30 5.47 -2.78
C ILE A 32 6.75 6.78 -3.44
N ASN A 33 8.05 7.08 -3.33
CA ASN A 33 8.61 8.27 -3.95
C ASN A 33 8.53 8.19 -5.49
N GLU A 34 8.86 7.04 -6.09
CA GLU A 34 8.74 6.82 -7.54
C GLU A 34 7.29 7.02 -8.03
N ILE A 35 6.31 6.45 -7.33
CA ILE A 35 4.88 6.64 -7.65
C ILE A 35 4.53 8.15 -7.65
N TYR A 36 5.00 8.89 -6.66
CA TYR A 36 4.76 10.32 -6.59
C TYR A 36 5.48 11.09 -7.71
N PHE A 37 6.75 10.78 -7.97
CA PHE A 37 7.56 11.44 -9.00
C PHE A 37 7.05 11.19 -10.42
N ASP A 38 6.53 9.99 -10.68
CA ASP A 38 5.90 9.62 -11.95
C ASP A 38 4.53 10.30 -12.16
N GLY A 39 4.04 11.04 -11.16
CA GLY A 39 2.81 11.83 -11.24
C GLY A 39 1.54 11.00 -11.06
N TYR A 40 1.63 9.79 -10.49
CA TYR A 40 0.45 9.00 -10.18
C TYR A 40 -0.38 9.65 -9.07
N ASP A 41 -1.70 9.48 -9.14
CA ASP A 41 -2.61 9.89 -8.07
C ASP A 41 -2.41 8.97 -6.86
N LEU A 42 -1.76 9.51 -5.82
CA LEU A 42 -1.48 8.79 -4.58
C LEU A 42 -2.75 8.34 -3.83
N ASN A 43 -3.86 9.07 -3.94
CA ASN A 43 -5.12 8.65 -3.31
C ASN A 43 -5.71 7.45 -4.05
N GLN A 44 -5.65 7.47 -5.39
CA GLN A 44 -6.08 6.35 -6.20
C GLN A 44 -5.18 5.12 -5.97
N PHE A 45 -3.86 5.32 -5.89
CA PHE A 45 -2.91 4.27 -5.54
C PHE A 45 -3.20 3.67 -4.17
N ALA A 46 -3.35 4.48 -3.12
CA ALA A 46 -3.63 4.01 -1.78
C ALA A 46 -4.94 3.21 -1.72
N LYS A 47 -5.96 3.66 -2.46
CA LYS A 47 -7.23 2.93 -2.59
C LYS A 47 -7.05 1.57 -3.27
N ASP A 48 -6.33 1.51 -4.39
CA ASP A 48 -6.08 0.27 -5.12
C ASP A 48 -5.21 -0.70 -4.29
N PHE A 49 -4.24 -0.16 -3.55
CA PHE A 49 -3.41 -0.94 -2.63
C PHE A 49 -4.24 -1.53 -1.47
N LEU A 50 -5.17 -0.76 -0.89
CA LEU A 50 -6.10 -1.26 0.13
C LEU A 50 -7.02 -2.39 -0.41
N GLU A 51 -7.50 -2.26 -1.65
CA GLU A 51 -8.28 -3.31 -2.30
C GLU A 51 -7.45 -4.59 -2.48
N PHE A 52 -6.20 -4.45 -2.95
CA PHE A 52 -5.25 -5.56 -3.04
C PHE A 52 -4.98 -6.23 -1.68
N LEU A 53 -4.70 -5.45 -0.63
CA LEU A 53 -4.46 -5.99 0.71
C LEU A 53 -5.67 -6.75 1.25
N ARG A 54 -6.89 -6.27 0.98
CA ARG A 54 -8.13 -6.97 1.35
C ARG A 54 -8.23 -8.33 0.67
N ASP A 55 -7.92 -8.41 -0.62
CA ASP A 55 -7.96 -9.67 -1.36
C ASP A 55 -6.92 -10.67 -0.81
N GLN A 56 -5.71 -10.20 -0.53
CA GLN A 56 -4.67 -11.00 0.12
C GLN A 56 -5.09 -11.48 1.51
N MET A 57 -5.77 -10.63 2.29
CA MET A 57 -6.25 -10.97 3.64
C MET A 57 -7.32 -12.07 3.57
N LEU A 58 -8.27 -11.94 2.65
CA LEU A 58 -9.30 -12.95 2.44
C LEU A 58 -8.71 -14.29 1.98
N ALA A 59 -7.66 -14.28 1.15
CA ALA A 59 -6.93 -15.47 0.77
C ALA A 59 -6.23 -16.12 1.98
N ALA A 60 -5.50 -15.34 2.77
CA ALA A 60 -4.82 -15.82 3.98
C ALA A 60 -5.79 -16.46 5.00
N VAL A 61 -6.98 -15.86 5.18
CA VAL A 61 -8.04 -16.43 6.03
C VAL A 61 -8.52 -17.78 5.50
N LYS A 62 -8.75 -17.92 4.20
CA LYS A 62 -9.15 -19.20 3.58
C LYS A 62 -8.07 -20.27 3.72
N GLU A 63 -6.81 -19.85 3.65
CA GLU A 63 -5.63 -20.71 3.82
C GLU A 63 -5.36 -21.08 5.29
N ASN A 64 -6.05 -20.46 6.25
CA ASN A 64 -5.78 -20.54 7.69
C ASN A 64 -4.35 -20.08 8.05
N ASP A 65 -3.77 -19.16 7.29
CA ASP A 65 -2.48 -18.55 7.59
C ASP A 65 -2.67 -17.39 8.57
N HIS A 66 -2.62 -17.69 9.86
CA HIS A 66 -2.82 -16.70 10.91
C HIS A 66 -1.74 -15.61 10.94
N ALA A 67 -0.48 -15.96 10.68
CA ALA A 67 0.62 -14.99 10.73
C ALA A 67 0.47 -13.96 9.60
N LYS A 68 0.19 -14.43 8.38
CA LYS A 68 -0.07 -13.56 7.23
C LYS A 68 -1.34 -12.74 7.42
N THR A 69 -2.38 -13.31 8.02
CA THR A 69 -3.63 -12.59 8.33
C THR A 69 -3.37 -11.41 9.29
N VAL A 70 -2.61 -11.62 10.37
CA VAL A 70 -2.26 -10.56 11.33
C VAL A 70 -1.48 -9.45 10.65
N LEU A 71 -0.46 -9.79 9.85
CA LEU A 71 0.33 -8.81 9.11
C LEU A 71 -0.56 -8.00 8.14
N LEU A 72 -1.45 -8.66 7.39
CA LEU A 72 -2.33 -7.99 6.44
C LEU A 72 -3.33 -7.05 7.11
N VAL A 73 -3.84 -7.41 8.30
CA VAL A 73 -4.69 -6.52 9.11
C VAL A 73 -3.91 -5.28 9.53
N GLU A 74 -2.68 -5.44 10.03
CA GLU A 74 -1.81 -4.33 10.39
C GLU A 74 -1.52 -3.41 9.20
N MET A 75 -1.22 -3.98 8.03
CA MET A 75 -1.04 -3.21 6.80
C MET A 75 -2.30 -2.44 6.43
N ILE A 76 -3.48 -3.08 6.47
CA ILE A 76 -4.75 -2.41 6.17
C ILE A 76 -4.99 -1.23 7.12
N ASP A 77 -4.77 -1.41 8.42
CA ASP A 77 -4.96 -0.35 9.40
C ASP A 77 -4.05 0.86 9.12
N GLN A 78 -2.76 0.62 8.87
CA GLN A 78 -1.82 1.71 8.60
C GLN A 78 -2.11 2.43 7.26
N PHE A 79 -2.45 1.68 6.20
CA PHE A 79 -2.73 2.27 4.89
C PHE A 79 -4.13 2.92 4.83
N GLN A 80 -5.10 2.45 5.61
CA GLN A 80 -6.41 3.09 5.77
C GLN A 80 -6.23 4.45 6.45
N TRP A 81 -5.45 4.50 7.53
CA TRP A 81 -5.08 5.76 8.18
C TRP A 81 -4.40 6.71 7.19
N ALA A 82 -3.41 6.22 6.43
CA ALA A 82 -2.69 7.03 5.45
C ALA A 82 -3.61 7.59 4.35
N TYR A 83 -4.54 6.78 3.84
CA TYR A 83 -5.53 7.21 2.86
C TYR A 83 -6.46 8.30 3.39
N GLU A 84 -6.89 8.19 4.65
CA GLU A 84 -7.80 9.16 5.26
C GLU A 84 -7.15 10.53 5.41
N ILE A 85 -5.91 10.58 5.91
CA ILE A 85 -5.19 11.83 6.15
C ILE A 85 -4.45 12.36 4.91
N GLY A 86 -4.16 11.50 3.92
CA GLY A 86 -3.46 11.86 2.68
C GLY A 86 -4.13 12.99 1.90
N ARG A 87 -5.46 13.06 1.97
CA ARG A 87 -6.26 14.10 1.31
C ARG A 87 -6.06 15.50 1.87
N SER A 88 -5.54 15.63 3.09
CA SER A 88 -5.29 16.92 3.76
C SER A 88 -3.82 17.12 4.14
N ALA A 89 -2.95 16.18 3.78
CA ALA A 89 -1.54 16.23 4.11
C ALA A 89 -0.82 17.35 3.35
N VAL A 90 0.06 18.07 4.04
CA VAL A 90 0.91 19.11 3.44
C VAL A 90 1.92 18.49 2.46
N ILE A 91 2.45 17.33 2.81
CA ILE A 91 3.32 16.52 1.95
C ILE A 91 2.50 15.30 1.50
N PRO A 92 2.10 15.21 0.22
CA PRO A 92 1.15 14.20 -0.24
C PRO A 92 1.56 12.74 0.02
N GLN A 93 2.85 12.43 -0.09
CA GLN A 93 3.38 11.08 0.10
C GLN A 93 3.65 10.70 1.56
N LEU A 94 3.78 11.69 2.45
CA LEU A 94 4.21 11.47 3.83
C LEU A 94 3.34 10.47 4.60
N PRO A 95 2.00 10.48 4.48
CA PRO A 95 1.18 9.48 5.17
C PRO A 95 1.48 8.05 4.74
N LEU A 96 1.75 7.80 3.46
CA LEU A 96 2.10 6.47 2.96
C LEU A 96 3.49 6.05 3.44
N GLU A 97 4.45 6.97 3.46
CA GLU A 97 5.78 6.73 4.03
C GLU A 97 5.70 6.36 5.52
N MET A 98 4.88 7.10 6.28
CA MET A 98 4.63 6.81 7.68
C MET A 98 3.94 5.45 7.89
N ALA A 99 3.00 5.07 7.02
CA ALA A 99 2.36 3.77 7.10
C ALA A 99 3.38 2.64 6.92
N VAL A 100 4.27 2.73 5.94
CA VAL A 100 5.35 1.76 5.71
C VAL A 100 6.29 1.64 6.92
N ILE A 101 6.62 2.74 7.58
CA ILE A 101 7.53 2.75 8.74
C ILE A 101 6.90 2.14 10.00
N LYS A 102 5.56 2.19 10.11
CA LYS A 102 4.82 1.72 11.29
C LYS A 102 4.54 0.21 11.29
N ILE A 103 4.71 -0.46 10.16
CA ILE A 103 4.57 -1.92 9.96
C ILE A 103 5.93 -2.58 10.23
#